data_AF-A0A2N9JF10-F1
#
_entry.id   AF-A0A2N9JF10-F1
#
_cell.length_a   1.000
_cell.length_b   1.000
_cell.length_c   1.000
_cell.angle_alpha   90.00
_cell.angle_beta   90.00
_cell.angle_gamma   90.00
#
_symmetry.space_group_name_H-M   'P 1'
#
loop_
_entity.id
_entity.type
_entity.pdbx_description
1 polymer ?
#
loop_
_entity_poly.entity_id
_entity_poly.type
_entity_poly.pdbx_seq_one_letter_code
_entity_poly.pdbx_strand_id
1 'polypeptide(L)'
;MELRYTPLATPRDENRRIERKAITVEAVTTLFSQAPVPPQGGRHGKAWEPSDYELLVQGVREGLDEAALAEHIGRAQSVLPQRLRRMLPVTQRDCYPELVLPALREALSDPEYDWQAEMLLSPPPAPIIRNEIIRSGLDGLTDADLVIVAHALMAAGGRREEELLDQVTERLNGDGLMEAVIELRAQRAVRASPYSIDEDAARAHASYWVRGRSYRPWRHAVPMNDRW
;
A
#
# COMPACT_ATOMS: atom_id res chain seq x y z
N MET A 1 -49.02 46.10 18.00
CA MET A 1 -47.95 45.95 19.02
C MET A 1 -46.88 45.07 18.38
N GLU A 2 -45.96 45.71 17.66
CA GLU A 2 -44.93 45.05 16.85
C GLU A 2 -43.60 45.12 17.59
N LEU A 3 -43.02 43.96 17.93
CA LEU A 3 -41.71 43.89 18.57
C LEU A 3 -40.64 43.75 17.48
N ARG A 4 -39.87 44.83 17.30
CA ARG A 4 -38.73 44.92 16.39
C ARG A 4 -37.47 44.33 17.03
N TYR A 5 -36.74 43.59 16.21
CA TYR A 5 -35.46 42.96 16.51
C TYR A 5 -34.38 44.01 16.83
N THR A 6 -33.53 43.75 17.84
CA THR A 6 -32.33 44.55 18.14
C THR A 6 -31.12 43.62 18.26
N PRO A 7 -30.05 43.79 17.46
CA PRO A 7 -28.82 43.00 17.60
C PRO A 7 -27.94 43.56 18.72
N LEU A 8 -27.43 42.68 19.59
CA LEU A 8 -26.47 43.03 20.64
C LEU A 8 -25.04 43.07 20.08
N ALA A 9 -24.33 44.12 20.47
CA ALA A 9 -23.02 44.52 20.01
C ALA A 9 -21.89 43.55 20.41
N THR A 10 -20.88 43.43 19.54
CA THR A 10 -19.59 42.79 19.83
C THR A 10 -18.81 43.57 20.91
N PRO A 11 -18.21 42.89 21.90
CA PRO A 11 -17.36 43.56 22.87
C PRO A 11 -16.02 43.96 22.27
N ARG A 12 -15.65 45.17 22.66
CA ARG A 12 -14.57 46.05 22.22
C ARG A 12 -13.24 45.66 22.85
N ASP A 13 -12.17 45.93 22.12
CA ASP A 13 -10.78 46.04 22.56
C ASP A 13 -10.63 46.69 23.95
N GLU A 14 -10.21 45.92 24.94
CA GLU A 14 -9.47 46.43 26.10
C GLU A 14 -8.82 45.28 26.87
N ASN A 15 -7.59 44.90 26.50
CA ASN A 15 -6.54 44.62 27.48
C ASN A 15 -5.15 44.58 26.86
N ARG A 16 -4.39 45.61 27.22
CA ARG A 16 -3.00 45.91 26.88
C ARG A 16 -2.04 45.05 27.71
N ARG A 17 -0.88 44.80 27.11
CA ARG A 17 0.43 44.47 27.73
C ARG A 17 0.59 43.05 28.33
N ILE A 18 1.17 42.17 27.52
CA ILE A 18 2.11 41.15 28.02
C ILE A 18 3.48 41.48 27.41
N GLU A 19 4.45 41.59 28.31
CA GLU A 19 5.84 41.97 28.07
C GLU A 19 6.52 41.04 27.06
N ARG A 20 7.20 41.64 26.07
CA ARG A 20 8.14 40.93 25.21
C ARG A 20 9.37 40.56 26.05
N LYS A 21 9.34 39.41 26.71
CA LYS A 21 10.58 38.73 27.12
C LYS A 21 11.23 38.16 25.86
N ALA A 22 12.45 38.62 25.60
CA ALA A 22 13.31 38.07 24.57
C ALA A 22 13.48 36.57 24.81
N ILE A 23 12.93 35.75 23.92
CA ILE A 23 13.29 34.34 23.83
C ILE A 23 14.64 34.34 23.11
N THR A 24 15.71 34.21 23.88
CA THR A 24 17.01 33.80 23.36
C THR A 24 16.81 32.39 22.80
N VAL A 25 16.73 32.28 21.48
CA VAL A 25 16.74 30.99 20.80
C VAL A 25 18.15 30.44 20.95
N GLU A 26 18.34 29.56 21.94
CA GLU A 26 19.53 28.72 21.99
C GLU A 26 19.65 27.98 20.66
N ALA A 27 20.82 28.11 20.03
CA ALA A 27 21.14 27.44 18.79
C ALA A 27 20.99 25.92 19.00
N VAL A 28 19.99 25.33 18.34
CA VAL A 28 19.87 23.88 18.22
C VAL A 28 21.12 23.40 17.51
N THR A 29 22.04 22.82 18.30
CA THR A 29 23.25 22.19 17.79
C THR A 29 22.80 21.01 16.93
N THR A 30 22.95 21.14 15.62
CA THR A 30 22.68 20.06 14.66
C THR A 30 23.60 18.88 14.97
N LEU A 31 23.04 17.81 15.53
CA LEU A 31 23.70 16.53 15.83
C LEU A 31 24.16 15.76 14.57
N PHE A 32 23.85 16.26 13.37
CA PHE A 32 24.30 15.68 12.12
C PHE A 32 25.57 16.38 11.66
N SER A 33 26.70 15.76 11.98
CA SER A 33 27.96 16.02 11.30
C SER A 33 27.75 15.66 9.83
N GLN A 34 27.60 16.66 8.96
CA GLN A 34 27.64 16.42 7.52
C GLN A 34 29.02 15.87 7.20
N ALA A 35 29.09 14.59 6.82
CA ALA A 35 30.30 14.06 6.23
C ALA A 35 30.72 14.98 5.06
N PRO A 36 32.02 15.27 4.91
CA PRO A 36 32.48 16.13 3.83
C PRO A 36 31.96 15.60 2.51
N VAL A 37 31.24 16.44 1.77
CA VAL A 37 30.81 16.14 0.40
C VAL A 37 32.09 15.82 -0.38
N PRO A 38 32.21 14.61 -0.98
CA PRO A 38 33.41 14.27 -1.72
C PRO A 38 33.63 15.29 -2.84
N PRO A 39 34.88 15.63 -3.16
CA PRO A 39 35.20 16.65 -4.15
C PRO A 39 34.45 16.35 -5.46
N GLN A 40 33.66 17.31 -5.92
CA GLN A 40 32.98 17.21 -7.21
C GLN A 40 34.06 17.19 -8.28
N GLY A 41 34.24 16.06 -8.95
CA GLY A 41 35.21 15.92 -10.04
C GLY A 41 35.03 17.02 -11.09
N GLY A 42 36.13 17.45 -11.72
CA GLY A 42 36.18 18.65 -12.59
C GLY A 42 35.23 18.66 -13.80
N ARG A 43 34.51 17.57 -14.07
CA ARG A 43 33.50 17.44 -15.13
C ARG A 43 32.05 17.35 -14.60
N HIS A 44 31.80 17.74 -13.35
CA HIS A 44 30.46 17.78 -12.77
C HIS A 44 29.49 18.61 -13.63
N GLY A 45 28.29 18.08 -13.89
CA GLY A 45 27.24 18.73 -14.70
C GLY A 45 27.46 18.75 -16.22
N LYS A 46 28.62 18.32 -16.73
CA LYS A 46 28.85 18.23 -18.19
C LYS A 46 28.16 17.01 -18.80
N ALA A 47 27.74 17.10 -20.06
CA ALA A 47 27.24 15.94 -20.81
C ALA A 47 28.32 14.86 -20.94
N TRP A 48 27.91 13.61 -21.13
CA TRP A 48 28.82 12.49 -21.41
C TRP A 48 29.18 12.48 -22.88
N GLU A 49 30.48 12.49 -23.18
CA GLU A 49 31.01 12.43 -24.54
C GLU A 49 31.51 11.02 -24.85
N PRO A 50 31.60 10.62 -26.15
CA PRO A 50 32.17 9.32 -26.54
C PRO A 50 33.54 9.04 -25.92
N SER A 51 34.39 10.07 -25.81
CA SER A 51 35.72 10.01 -25.18
C SER A 51 35.67 9.64 -23.70
N ASP A 52 34.60 9.99 -22.96
CA ASP A 52 34.44 9.58 -21.57
C ASP A 52 34.24 8.06 -21.45
N TYR A 53 33.57 7.44 -22.43
CA TYR A 53 33.36 5.99 -22.46
C TYR A 53 34.61 5.24 -22.90
N GLU A 54 35.42 5.80 -23.79
CA GLU A 54 36.73 5.24 -24.14
C GLU A 54 37.65 5.21 -22.92
N LEU A 55 37.67 6.27 -22.11
CA LEU A 55 38.41 6.32 -20.84
C LEU A 55 37.88 5.30 -19.82
N LEU A 56 36.56 5.07 -19.77
CA LEU A 56 35.98 4.00 -18.95
C LEU A 56 36.51 2.62 -19.39
N VAL A 57 36.46 2.32 -20.69
CA VAL A 57 36.93 1.04 -21.23
C VAL A 57 38.41 0.84 -20.93
N GLN A 58 39.22 1.87 -21.14
CA GLN A 58 40.64 1.83 -20.85
C GLN A 58 40.88 1.51 -19.37
N GLY A 59 40.27 2.27 -18.45
CA GLY A 59 40.42 2.04 -17.02
C GLY A 59 39.93 0.66 -16.57
N VAL A 60 38.84 0.15 -17.16
CA VAL A 60 38.34 -1.20 -16.85
C VAL A 60 39.32 -2.28 -17.32
N ARG A 61 39.92 -2.11 -18.50
CA ARG A 61 40.97 -3.01 -19.03
C ARG A 61 42.26 -2.96 -18.21
N GLU A 62 42.60 -1.79 -17.66
CA GLU A 62 43.72 -1.61 -16.72
C GLU A 62 43.43 -2.19 -15.33
N GLY A 63 42.20 -2.64 -15.07
CA GLY A 63 41.82 -3.26 -13.80
C GLY A 63 41.46 -2.28 -12.70
N LEU A 64 41.23 -1.00 -13.02
CA LEU A 64 40.85 0.02 -12.05
C LEU A 64 39.52 -0.31 -11.36
N ASP A 65 39.43 -0.03 -10.07
CA ASP A 65 38.18 -0.10 -9.30
C ASP A 65 37.30 1.14 -9.53
N GLU A 66 36.10 1.16 -8.95
CA GLU A 66 35.15 2.26 -9.19
C GLU A 66 35.66 3.63 -8.73
N ALA A 67 36.43 3.68 -7.64
CA ALA A 67 36.97 4.92 -7.11
C ALA A 67 38.07 5.46 -8.04
N ALA A 68 39.00 4.60 -8.46
CA ALA A 68 40.04 4.94 -9.40
C ALA A 68 39.48 5.31 -10.79
N LEU A 69 38.41 4.64 -11.25
CA LEU A 69 37.70 5.00 -12.49
C LEU A 69 37.09 6.41 -12.39
N ALA A 70 36.45 6.73 -11.27
CA ALA A 70 35.86 8.04 -11.04
C ALA A 70 36.90 9.16 -11.11
N GLU A 71 38.05 8.94 -10.48
CA GLU A 71 39.19 9.86 -10.53
C GLU A 71 39.78 9.96 -11.94
N HIS A 72 39.99 8.82 -12.62
CA HIS A 72 40.57 8.75 -13.96
C HIS A 72 39.76 9.57 -14.99
N ILE A 73 38.43 9.59 -14.87
CA ILE A 73 37.54 10.32 -15.79
C ILE A 73 37.23 11.73 -15.25
N GLY A 74 37.52 11.99 -13.98
CA GLY A 74 37.21 13.25 -13.30
C GLY A 74 35.71 13.44 -13.06
N ARG A 75 34.98 12.36 -12.75
CA ARG A 75 33.54 12.34 -12.49
C ARG A 75 33.24 11.73 -11.11
N ALA A 76 32.03 11.96 -10.60
CA ALA A 76 31.62 11.36 -9.33
C ALA A 76 31.42 9.84 -9.46
N GLN A 77 31.78 9.07 -8.42
CA GLN A 77 31.59 7.61 -8.41
C GLN A 77 30.11 7.21 -8.57
N SER A 78 29.19 7.99 -8.01
CA SER A 78 27.75 7.69 -8.01
C SER A 78 27.12 7.60 -9.41
N VAL A 79 27.73 8.20 -10.43
CA VAL A 79 27.20 8.18 -11.80
C VAL A 79 27.73 7.01 -12.64
N LEU A 80 28.74 6.28 -12.16
CA LEU A 80 29.38 5.20 -12.91
C LEU A 80 28.50 3.95 -13.06
N PRO A 81 27.81 3.44 -12.02
CA PRO A 81 27.13 2.13 -12.11
C PRO A 81 26.12 2.05 -13.26
N GLN A 82 25.33 3.11 -13.48
CA GLN A 82 24.36 3.15 -14.57
C GLN A 82 25.03 3.20 -15.95
N ARG A 83 26.21 3.83 -16.06
CA ARG A 83 26.97 3.94 -17.31
C ARG A 83 27.66 2.63 -17.66
N LEU A 84 28.34 2.03 -16.69
CA LEU A 84 28.97 0.72 -16.81
C LEU A 84 27.94 -0.35 -17.20
N ARG A 85 26.76 -0.35 -16.55
CA ARG A 85 25.68 -1.29 -16.89
C ARG A 85 25.17 -1.14 -18.33
N ARG A 86 25.16 0.06 -18.92
CA ARG A 86 24.75 0.25 -20.32
C ARG A 86 25.76 -0.33 -21.32
N MET A 87 27.01 -0.47 -20.92
CA MET A 87 28.08 -1.03 -21.75
C MET A 87 28.14 -2.56 -21.67
N LEU A 88 27.33 -3.19 -20.82
CA LEU A 88 27.20 -4.64 -20.74
C LEU A 88 26.31 -5.18 -21.88
N PRO A 89 26.50 -6.46 -22.25
CA PRO A 89 25.56 -7.18 -23.10
C PRO A 89 24.14 -7.05 -22.55
N VAL A 90 23.14 -6.83 -23.41
CA VAL A 90 21.74 -6.63 -22.99
C VAL A 90 21.27 -7.71 -22.01
N THR A 91 21.66 -8.96 -22.23
CA THR A 91 21.28 -10.12 -21.39
C THR A 91 21.86 -10.08 -19.97
N GLN A 92 22.89 -9.28 -19.74
CA GLN A 92 23.61 -9.19 -18.46
C GLN A 92 23.33 -7.90 -17.69
N ARG A 93 22.50 -6.99 -18.22
CA ARG A 93 22.24 -5.67 -17.61
C ARG A 93 21.47 -5.74 -16.30
N ASP A 94 20.70 -6.80 -16.09
CA ASP A 94 19.91 -7.02 -14.88
C ASP A 94 20.73 -7.63 -13.72
N CYS A 95 22.06 -7.69 -13.86
CA CYS A 95 22.92 -8.14 -12.77
C CYS A 95 22.92 -7.17 -11.57
N TYR A 96 23.22 -7.74 -10.40
CA TYR A 96 23.38 -6.98 -9.16
C TYR A 96 24.49 -5.92 -9.30
N PRO A 97 24.35 -4.74 -8.66
CA PRO A 97 25.30 -3.63 -8.80
C PRO A 97 26.78 -4.02 -8.60
N GLU A 98 27.07 -4.86 -7.61
CA GLU A 98 28.41 -5.36 -7.30
C GLU A 98 29.02 -6.27 -8.36
N LEU A 99 28.19 -6.84 -9.25
CA LEU A 99 28.62 -7.70 -10.35
C LEU A 99 28.83 -6.93 -11.66
N VAL A 100 28.42 -5.66 -11.74
CA VAL A 100 28.50 -4.87 -12.98
C VAL A 100 29.94 -4.72 -13.46
N LEU A 101 30.87 -4.33 -12.58
CA LEU A 101 32.26 -4.11 -12.94
C LEU A 101 32.99 -5.43 -13.28
N PRO A 102 32.87 -6.52 -12.50
CA PRO A 102 33.38 -7.83 -12.89
C PRO A 102 32.85 -8.33 -14.24
N ALA A 103 31.53 -8.24 -14.47
CA ALA A 103 30.92 -8.66 -15.73
C ALA A 103 31.42 -7.83 -16.91
N LEU A 104 31.63 -6.52 -16.72
CA LEU A 104 32.13 -5.65 -17.78
C LEU A 104 33.60 -5.95 -18.12
N ARG A 105 34.42 -6.30 -17.11
CA ARG A 105 35.79 -6.77 -17.34
C ARG A 105 35.82 -8.05 -18.16
N GLU A 106 34.93 -8.99 -17.84
CA GLU A 106 34.80 -10.24 -18.59
C GLU A 106 34.38 -9.97 -20.04
N ALA A 107 33.36 -9.14 -20.27
CA ALA A 107 32.93 -8.78 -21.63
C ALA A 107 34.04 -8.08 -22.43
N LEU A 108 34.76 -7.12 -21.81
CA LEU A 108 35.85 -6.38 -22.45
C LEU A 108 37.15 -7.20 -22.61
N SER A 109 37.22 -8.41 -22.07
CA SER A 109 38.35 -9.32 -22.28
C SER A 109 38.38 -9.89 -23.70
N ASP A 110 37.23 -9.90 -24.38
CA ASP A 110 37.13 -10.18 -25.81
C ASP A 110 37.49 -8.89 -26.61
N PRO A 111 38.56 -8.91 -27.43
CA PRO A 111 38.94 -7.75 -28.25
C PRO A 111 37.87 -7.33 -29.26
N GLU A 112 37.02 -8.26 -29.69
CA GLU A 112 35.97 -8.02 -30.69
C GLU A 112 34.66 -7.53 -30.07
N TYR A 113 34.59 -7.41 -28.74
CA TYR A 113 33.39 -6.94 -28.05
C TYR A 113 33.12 -5.45 -28.31
N ASP A 114 32.05 -5.16 -29.04
CA ASP A 114 31.59 -3.81 -29.36
C ASP A 114 30.61 -3.27 -28.31
N TRP A 115 31.18 -2.67 -27.25
CA TRP A 115 30.41 -2.00 -26.21
C TRP A 115 29.59 -0.79 -26.73
N GLN A 116 29.96 -0.18 -27.85
CA GLN A 116 29.22 0.96 -28.43
C GLN A 116 27.91 0.48 -29.05
N ALA A 117 27.97 -0.61 -29.82
CA ALA A 117 26.79 -1.24 -30.39
C ALA A 117 25.82 -1.69 -29.29
N GLU A 118 26.33 -2.31 -28.23
CA GLU A 118 25.51 -2.73 -27.09
C GLU A 118 24.77 -1.55 -26.47
N MET A 119 25.43 -0.41 -26.25
CA MET A 119 24.81 0.77 -25.64
C MET A 119 23.59 1.33 -26.39
N LEU A 120 23.45 1.01 -27.68
CA LEU A 120 22.31 1.38 -28.54
C LEU A 120 21.12 0.42 -28.39
N LEU A 121 21.35 -0.79 -27.90
CA LEU A 121 20.29 -1.78 -27.68
C LEU A 121 19.49 -1.41 -26.43
N SER A 122 18.17 -1.50 -26.53
CA SER A 122 17.26 -1.36 -25.40
C SER A 122 16.96 -2.73 -24.79
N PRO A 123 16.95 -2.88 -23.45
CA PRO A 123 16.50 -4.11 -22.84
C PRO A 123 15.02 -4.35 -23.18
N PRO A 124 14.58 -5.61 -23.32
CA PRO A 124 13.17 -5.92 -23.47
C PRO A 124 12.40 -5.36 -22.25
N PRO A 125 11.15 -4.89 -22.43
CA PRO A 125 10.36 -4.38 -21.31
C PRO A 125 10.19 -5.47 -20.25
N ALA A 126 10.36 -5.11 -18.98
CA ALA A 126 10.15 -6.03 -17.88
C ALA A 126 8.74 -6.65 -17.95
N PRO A 127 8.59 -7.97 -17.75
CA PRO A 127 7.29 -8.61 -17.81
C PRO A 127 6.36 -8.04 -16.73
N ILE A 128 5.13 -7.72 -17.10
CA ILE A 128 4.10 -7.29 -16.15
C ILE A 128 3.63 -8.54 -15.39
N ILE A 129 4.15 -8.74 -14.17
CA ILE A 129 3.68 -9.80 -13.27
C ILE A 129 2.38 -9.33 -12.61
N ARG A 130 1.24 -9.91 -13.01
CA ARG A 130 -0.05 -9.69 -12.34
C ARG A 130 -0.21 -10.71 -11.21
N ASN A 131 -0.09 -10.25 -9.96
CA ASN A 131 -0.44 -11.05 -8.80
C ASN A 131 -1.96 -11.02 -8.60
N GLU A 132 -2.69 -11.92 -9.24
CA GLU A 132 -4.12 -12.08 -8.97
C GLU A 132 -4.29 -12.80 -7.61
N ILE A 133 -4.80 -12.07 -6.62
CA ILE A 133 -5.18 -12.66 -5.33
C ILE A 133 -6.53 -13.34 -5.52
N ILE A 134 -6.52 -14.65 -5.75
CA ILE A 134 -7.74 -15.46 -5.86
C ILE A 134 -8.27 -15.71 -4.45
N ARG A 135 -9.36 -15.04 -4.08
CA ARG A 135 -10.13 -15.37 -2.88
C ARG A 135 -11.16 -16.44 -3.21
N SER A 136 -11.32 -17.44 -2.35
CA SER A 136 -12.25 -18.56 -2.53
C SER A 136 -13.09 -18.78 -1.28
N GLY A 137 -14.21 -19.50 -1.42
CA GLY A 137 -15.16 -19.69 -0.32
C GLY A 137 -15.89 -18.39 0.05
N LEU A 138 -16.13 -18.17 1.35
CA LEU A 138 -16.82 -16.98 1.85
C LEU A 138 -16.03 -15.69 1.57
N ASP A 139 -14.70 -15.73 1.62
CA ASP A 139 -13.85 -14.56 1.35
C ASP A 139 -13.86 -14.14 -0.13
N GLY A 140 -14.35 -15.00 -1.02
CA GLY A 140 -14.57 -14.68 -2.44
C GLY A 140 -15.92 -14.04 -2.73
N LEU A 141 -16.84 -13.99 -1.74
CA LEU A 141 -18.14 -13.36 -1.92
C LEU A 141 -18.04 -11.85 -1.73
N THR A 142 -18.83 -11.12 -2.52
CA THR A 142 -19.08 -9.71 -2.23
C THR A 142 -20.01 -9.59 -1.01
N ASP A 143 -20.00 -8.45 -0.32
CA ASP A 143 -20.90 -8.19 0.82
C ASP A 143 -22.37 -8.39 0.43
N ALA A 144 -22.74 -8.00 -0.78
CA ALA A 144 -24.10 -8.17 -1.31
C ALA A 144 -24.46 -9.66 -1.48
N ASP A 145 -23.55 -10.46 -2.06
CA ASP A 145 -23.76 -11.90 -2.23
C ASP A 145 -23.80 -12.61 -0.87
N LEU A 146 -22.93 -12.22 0.06
CA LEU A 146 -22.89 -12.76 1.42
C LEU A 146 -24.23 -12.53 2.14
N VAL A 147 -24.81 -11.34 2.03
CA VAL A 147 -26.14 -11.02 2.61
C VAL A 147 -27.24 -11.90 2.01
N ILE A 148 -27.21 -12.15 0.70
CA ILE A 148 -28.20 -13.00 0.00
C ILE A 148 -28.05 -14.47 0.43
N VAL A 149 -26.82 -14.98 0.47
CA VAL A 149 -26.48 -16.34 0.89
C VAL A 149 -26.88 -16.56 2.34
N ALA A 150 -26.56 -15.61 3.23
CA ALA A 150 -26.95 -15.67 4.63
C ALA A 150 -28.46 -15.75 4.82
N HIS A 151 -29.23 -14.88 4.14
CA HIS A 151 -30.69 -14.96 4.17
C HIS A 151 -31.18 -16.34 3.69
N ALA A 152 -30.62 -16.88 2.61
CA ALA A 152 -31.03 -18.17 2.07
C ALA A 152 -30.75 -19.32 3.06
N LEU A 153 -29.58 -19.34 3.68
CA LEU A 153 -29.20 -20.33 4.69
C LEU A 153 -30.11 -20.27 5.93
N MET A 154 -30.39 -19.07 6.44
CA MET A 154 -31.31 -18.88 7.57
C MET A 154 -32.74 -19.30 7.21
N ALA A 155 -33.17 -19.09 5.97
CA ALA A 155 -34.51 -19.45 5.47
C ALA A 155 -34.66 -20.96 5.24
N ALA A 156 -33.61 -21.64 4.77
CA ALA A 156 -33.59 -23.10 4.58
C ALA A 156 -33.61 -23.88 5.91
N GLY A 157 -33.44 -23.19 7.04
CA GLY A 157 -33.69 -23.74 8.37
C GLY A 157 -32.46 -24.31 9.06
N GLY A 158 -31.24 -24.05 8.56
CA GLY A 158 -29.94 -24.11 9.25
C GLY A 158 -29.51 -25.40 9.95
N ARG A 159 -30.37 -26.43 10.03
CA ARG A 159 -30.14 -27.63 10.85
C ARG A 159 -29.22 -28.68 10.21
N ARG A 160 -28.98 -28.61 8.90
CA ARG A 160 -28.05 -29.51 8.20
C ARG A 160 -26.70 -28.85 7.91
N GLU A 161 -26.67 -27.52 7.82
CA GLU A 161 -25.51 -26.71 7.46
C GLU A 161 -25.10 -25.76 8.59
N GLU A 162 -25.16 -26.26 9.82
CA GLU A 162 -24.92 -25.48 11.05
C GLU A 162 -23.55 -24.78 11.06
N GLU A 163 -22.52 -25.47 10.60
CA GLU A 163 -21.15 -24.95 10.56
C GLU A 163 -20.99 -23.80 9.55
N LEU A 164 -21.62 -23.93 8.37
CA LEU A 164 -21.59 -22.87 7.35
C LEU A 164 -22.39 -21.65 7.83
N LEU A 165 -23.53 -21.86 8.49
CA LEU A 165 -24.31 -20.77 9.06
C LEU A 165 -23.53 -20.02 10.16
N ASP A 166 -22.77 -20.74 10.98
CA ASP A 166 -21.90 -20.12 12.00
C ASP A 166 -20.82 -19.26 11.34
N GLN A 167 -20.10 -19.79 10.34
CA GLN A 167 -19.04 -19.06 9.63
C GLN A 167 -19.58 -17.80 8.94
N VAL A 168 -20.73 -17.91 8.28
CA VAL A 168 -21.40 -16.76 7.66
C VAL A 168 -21.84 -15.74 8.72
N THR A 169 -22.37 -16.19 9.85
CA THR A 169 -22.82 -15.28 10.93
C THR A 169 -21.64 -14.54 11.56
N GLU A 170 -20.51 -15.21 11.78
CA GLU A 170 -19.28 -14.59 12.28
C GLU A 170 -18.77 -13.53 11.30
N ARG A 171 -18.73 -13.87 10.00
CA ARG A 171 -18.32 -12.93 8.95
C ARG A 171 -19.23 -11.70 8.88
N LEU A 172 -20.56 -11.90 8.91
CA LEU A 172 -21.54 -10.81 8.91
C LEU A 172 -21.39 -9.88 10.12
N ASN A 173 -21.07 -10.42 11.29
CA ASN A 173 -20.83 -9.61 12.48
C ASN A 173 -19.50 -8.84 12.38
N GLY A 174 -18.44 -9.48 11.88
CA GLY A 174 -17.14 -8.84 11.65
C GLY A 174 -17.22 -7.68 10.67
N ASP A 175 -18.02 -7.82 9.61
CA ASP A 175 -18.20 -6.82 8.56
C ASP A 175 -19.36 -5.84 8.81
N GLY A 176 -20.11 -6.00 9.91
CA GLY A 176 -21.24 -5.12 10.25
C GLY A 176 -22.47 -5.25 9.33
N LEU A 177 -22.62 -6.38 8.64
CA LEU A 177 -23.63 -6.62 7.60
C LEU A 177 -24.95 -7.20 8.14
N MET A 178 -25.08 -7.40 9.45
CA MET A 178 -26.27 -8.01 10.05
C MET A 178 -27.56 -7.21 9.78
N GLU A 179 -27.47 -5.88 9.81
CA GLU A 179 -28.61 -5.01 9.50
C GLU A 179 -29.03 -5.10 8.02
N ALA A 180 -28.11 -5.39 7.10
CA ALA A 180 -28.42 -5.59 5.69
C ALA A 180 -29.22 -6.89 5.46
N VAL A 181 -28.96 -7.93 6.25
CA VAL A 181 -29.76 -9.18 6.23
C VAL A 181 -31.16 -8.94 6.77
N ILE A 182 -31.29 -8.16 7.84
CA ILE A 182 -32.58 -7.76 8.43
C ILE A 182 -33.41 -6.98 7.40
N GLU A 183 -32.78 -6.00 6.75
CA GLU A 183 -33.42 -5.18 5.73
C GLU A 183 -33.88 -6.03 4.53
N LEU A 184 -33.02 -6.91 4.02
CA LEU A 184 -33.37 -7.83 2.93
C LEU A 184 -34.58 -8.72 3.30
N ARG A 185 -34.63 -9.21 4.53
CA ARG A 185 -35.75 -10.04 5.01
C ARG A 185 -37.05 -9.24 5.12
N ALA A 186 -36.99 -8.01 5.62
CA ALA A 186 -38.13 -7.12 5.74
C ALA A 186 -38.73 -6.80 4.36
N GLN A 187 -37.90 -6.40 3.40
CA GLN A 187 -38.32 -6.13 2.02
C GLN A 187 -38.97 -7.36 1.36
N ARG A 188 -38.40 -8.55 1.58
CA ARG A 188 -38.98 -9.80 1.07
C ARG A 188 -40.32 -10.13 1.74
N ALA A 189 -40.49 -9.85 3.03
CA ALA A 189 -41.75 -10.06 3.74
C ALA A 189 -42.86 -9.13 3.21
N VAL A 190 -42.55 -7.85 3.02
CA VAL A 190 -43.48 -6.86 2.44
C VAL A 190 -43.92 -7.29 1.03
N ARG A 191 -42.95 -7.66 0.16
CA ARG A 191 -43.25 -8.08 -1.21
C ARG A 191 -44.06 -9.38 -1.31
N ALA A 192 -43.85 -10.32 -0.40
CA ALA A 192 -44.54 -11.61 -0.43
C ALA A 192 -45.93 -11.57 0.22
N SER A 193 -46.27 -10.47 0.92
CA SER A 193 -47.52 -10.37 1.65
C SER A 193 -48.68 -10.02 0.72
N PRO A 194 -49.82 -10.75 0.81
CA PRO A 194 -51.06 -10.37 0.13
C PRO A 194 -51.78 -9.17 0.80
N TYR A 195 -51.28 -8.70 1.95
CA TYR A 195 -51.82 -7.57 2.71
C TYR A 195 -50.78 -6.44 2.83
N SER A 196 -51.24 -5.20 2.98
CA SER A 196 -50.37 -4.08 3.34
C SER A 196 -49.79 -4.30 4.73
N ILE A 197 -48.49 -4.59 4.80
CA ILE A 197 -47.73 -4.64 6.05
C ILE A 197 -47.02 -3.31 6.21
N ASP A 198 -47.12 -2.75 7.41
CA ASP A 198 -46.35 -1.59 7.83
C ASP A 198 -44.83 -1.89 7.81
N GLU A 199 -44.03 -0.98 7.25
CA GLU A 199 -42.59 -1.20 7.05
C GLU A 199 -41.84 -1.38 8.37
N ASP A 200 -42.22 -0.64 9.42
CA ASP A 200 -41.61 -0.75 10.74
C ASP A 200 -41.95 -2.09 11.40
N ALA A 201 -43.21 -2.54 11.27
CA ALA A 201 -43.61 -3.87 11.72
C ALA A 201 -42.86 -5.00 10.97
N ALA A 202 -42.68 -4.86 9.65
CA ALA A 202 -41.92 -5.81 8.85
C ALA A 202 -40.45 -5.88 9.27
N ARG A 203 -39.83 -4.72 9.54
CA ARG A 203 -38.46 -4.62 10.04
C ARG A 203 -38.29 -5.22 11.43
N ALA A 204 -39.21 -4.92 12.36
CA ALA A 204 -39.18 -5.46 13.71
C ALA A 204 -39.27 -7.00 13.70
N HIS A 205 -40.17 -7.56 12.89
CA HIS A 205 -40.30 -9.00 12.71
C HIS A 205 -39.05 -9.62 12.05
N ALA A 206 -38.50 -8.98 11.02
CA ALA A 206 -37.27 -9.42 10.37
C ALA A 206 -36.08 -9.42 11.34
N SER A 207 -35.95 -8.40 12.19
CA SER A 207 -34.91 -8.30 13.21
C SER A 207 -35.00 -9.45 14.21
N TYR A 208 -36.19 -9.73 14.73
CA TYR A 208 -36.41 -10.86 15.63
C TYR A 208 -36.07 -12.20 14.96
N TRP A 209 -36.47 -12.38 13.70
CA TRP A 209 -36.19 -13.60 12.95
C TRP A 209 -34.70 -13.82 12.69
N VAL A 210 -33.98 -12.79 12.20
CA VAL A 210 -32.54 -12.89 11.91
C VAL A 210 -31.78 -13.14 13.21
N ARG A 211 -32.04 -12.33 14.25
CA ARG A 211 -31.34 -12.44 15.54
C ARG A 211 -31.65 -13.76 16.24
N GLY A 212 -32.89 -14.26 16.16
CA GLY A 212 -33.27 -15.56 16.71
C GLY A 212 -32.63 -16.74 15.96
N ARG A 213 -32.27 -16.57 14.68
CA ARG A 213 -31.59 -17.60 13.87
C ARG A 213 -30.07 -17.51 13.93
N SER A 214 -29.53 -16.34 14.25
CA SER A 214 -28.10 -16.11 14.46
C SER A 214 -27.65 -16.37 15.90
N TYR A 215 -28.58 -16.39 16.87
CA TYR A 215 -28.28 -16.58 18.29
C TYR A 215 -28.45 -18.03 18.75
N ARG A 216 -27.43 -18.58 19.44
CA ARG A 216 -27.50 -19.88 20.14
C ARG A 216 -27.41 -19.69 21.66
N PRO A 217 -28.41 -20.12 22.46
CA PRO A 217 -28.35 -20.05 23.93
C PRO A 217 -27.29 -20.96 24.58
N TRP A 218 -26.96 -22.10 23.96
CA TRP A 218 -26.20 -23.18 24.63
C TRP A 218 -24.66 -23.04 24.57
N ARG A 219 -24.12 -22.11 23.79
CA ARG A 219 -22.66 -21.88 23.70
C ARG A 219 -22.09 -21.01 24.83
N HIS A 220 -22.95 -20.38 25.64
CA HIS A 220 -22.56 -19.65 26.84
C HIS A 220 -22.96 -20.35 28.14
N ALA A 221 -23.41 -21.60 28.07
CA ALA A 221 -23.45 -22.45 29.25
C ALA A 221 -22.00 -22.70 29.68
N VAL A 222 -21.53 -21.91 30.64
CA VAL A 222 -20.35 -22.23 31.46
C VAL A 222 -20.52 -23.70 31.86
N PRO A 223 -19.51 -24.57 31.69
CA PRO A 223 -19.61 -25.93 32.17
C PRO A 223 -19.93 -25.85 33.67
N MET A 224 -21.14 -26.24 34.04
CA MET A 224 -21.47 -26.53 35.42
C MET A 224 -20.56 -27.69 35.79
N ASN A 225 -19.51 -27.38 36.56
CA ASN A 225 -18.62 -28.37 37.14
C ASN A 225 -19.48 -29.37 37.89
N ASP A 226 -19.61 -30.58 37.34
CA ASP A 226 -20.01 -31.75 38.10
C ASP A 226 -18.88 -32.05 39.08
N ARG A 227 -18.99 -31.45 40.26
CA ARG A 227 -18.38 -31.91 41.50
C ARG A 227 -19.47 -32.01 42.54
N TRP A 228 -20.03 -33.21 42.69
CA TRP A 228 -20.28 -33.90 43.95
C TRP A 228 -20.33 -35.40 43.68
#